data_AF-A0A4U5PA89-F1
#
_entry.id   AF-A0A4U5PA89-F1
#
_cell.length_a   1.000
_cell.length_b   1.000
_cell.length_c   1.000
_cell.angle_alpha   90.00
_cell.angle_beta   90.00
_cell.angle_gamma   90.00
#
_symmetry.space_group_name_H-M   'P 1'
#
loop_
_entity.id
_entity.type
_entity.pdbx_description
1 polymer ?
#
loop_
_entity_poly.entity_id
_entity_poly.type
_entity_poly.pdbx_seq_one_letter_code
_entity_poly.pdbx_strand_id
1 'polypeptide(L)'
;MTLLYLLLFLPAIKASVPFVFRQKFSAEFGVCEDFLQHVCNLKENKPEDFLRNNELSGFQKAIEEPFFESDDVGLNRIRNLYYVEEEHNRLWKMGNETGVIVAKNESDILVKFVQEGGMTTIQITTKSEPEASSRHCVITACPSFIQGIVRGFKMAEGPEDKLSPLAVVQLSDKIEIPKIELDEQTKKDISRKLLRDNGFQMYVNVIVVKLAVKNGIHLTPEGREKLQNMTREITQAIIQKIQVSTSISTSVQNIFKALKWLENRDEIVTFYKNIEFTFDIPQQFIDRPELIDEQLAFFEKMVQDYYQKALQKKGACDTTCQKGVLSTLYLLAFERYNQDHPDNLGYLIPPGERLPTTLVGFGGRNKGTSVLLYPETVQIMNDPSVPEGLLYGTVGYILAHELFHSIGFNEAETAHMRELAADPRFKSAAECYAEHYSSLLVYNKSTTLPLEVKVDGKQKIDEGYADIEGARLLYGILKEKMLRAAPTEKKEKKMKKREAKKAKKDKKTEAKSVEVDELKWFFYGVGSTWCPNFATQDPLTTLEKSHPAFIVRTNALLKQIPEFAKHFGCGKNDKMFQSKNICNAFPKK
;
A
#
# COMPACT_ATOMS: atom_id res chain seq x y z
N MET A 1 -25.32 38.99 33.51
CA MET A 1 -25.45 38.22 32.25
C MET A 1 -24.35 38.50 31.23
N THR A 2 -23.60 39.60 31.30
CA THR A 2 -22.53 39.95 30.33
C THR A 2 -21.21 39.18 30.50
N LEU A 3 -20.95 38.59 31.68
CA LEU A 3 -19.72 37.81 31.94
C LEU A 3 -19.76 36.38 31.38
N LEU A 4 -20.94 35.85 31.06
CA LEU A 4 -21.11 34.47 30.57
C LEU A 4 -20.85 34.34 29.06
N TYR A 5 -20.95 35.44 28.31
CA TYR A 5 -20.67 35.47 26.87
C TYR A 5 -19.18 35.53 26.52
N LEU A 6 -18.32 35.99 27.45
CA LEU A 6 -16.88 36.10 27.17
C LEU A 6 -16.14 34.75 27.25
N LEU A 7 -16.72 33.75 27.92
CA LEU A 7 -16.13 32.41 28.04
C LEU A 7 -16.42 31.49 26.84
N LEU A 8 -17.37 31.86 25.97
CA LEU A 8 -17.72 31.09 24.76
C LEU A 8 -16.85 31.43 23.54
N PHE A 9 -15.96 32.43 23.65
CA PHE A 9 -15.09 32.89 22.56
C PHE A 9 -13.60 32.84 22.89
N LEU A 10 -13.19 32.09 23.91
CA LEU A 10 -11.80 31.69 23.99
C LEU A 10 -11.63 30.55 22.97
N PRO A 11 -11.00 30.77 21.80
CA PRO A 11 -10.62 29.65 20.96
C PRO A 11 -9.81 28.73 21.87
N ALA A 12 -10.25 27.48 22.01
CA ALA A 12 -9.49 26.48 22.74
C ALA A 12 -8.12 26.44 22.07
N ILE A 13 -7.13 27.08 22.68
CA ILE A 13 -5.74 27.02 22.25
C ILE A 13 -5.36 25.56 22.50
N LYS A 14 -5.63 24.69 21.51
CA LYS A 14 -5.14 23.33 21.51
C LYS A 14 -3.64 23.49 21.57
N ALA A 15 -3.06 23.22 22.75
CA ALA A 15 -1.62 23.15 22.90
C ALA A 15 -1.13 22.18 21.83
N SER A 16 -0.30 22.66 20.90
CA SER A 16 0.29 21.82 19.87
C SER A 16 1.08 20.74 20.59
N VAL A 17 0.60 19.50 20.55
CA VAL A 17 1.35 18.36 21.07
C VAL A 17 2.61 18.27 20.22
N PRO A 18 3.82 18.23 20.82
CA PRO A 18 5.04 18.10 20.05
C PRO A 18 5.04 16.77 19.30
N PHE A 19 5.55 16.77 18.08
CA PHE A 19 5.76 15.54 17.32
C PHE A 19 6.70 14.60 18.07
N VAL A 20 6.30 13.34 18.22
CA VAL A 20 7.09 12.30 18.89
C VAL A 20 7.44 11.21 17.89
N PHE A 21 8.68 11.21 17.42
CA PHE A 21 9.21 10.11 16.62
C PHE A 21 9.52 8.92 17.53
N ARG A 22 8.60 7.95 17.60
CA ARG A 22 8.70 6.78 18.51
C ARG A 22 9.72 5.73 18.08
N GLN A 23 9.96 5.64 16.78
CA GLN A 23 10.89 4.71 16.19
C GLN A 23 12.32 4.99 16.67
N LYS A 24 12.99 3.96 17.17
CA LYS A 24 14.36 3.99 17.64
C LYS A 24 15.31 3.72 16.48
N PHE A 25 16.37 4.51 16.42
CA PHE A 25 17.50 4.20 15.57
C PHE A 25 18.36 3.10 16.20
N SER A 26 18.75 2.13 15.39
CA SER A 26 19.50 0.95 15.78
C SER A 26 20.80 1.31 16.49
N ALA A 27 21.05 0.67 17.63
CA ALA A 27 22.37 0.66 18.26
C ALA A 27 23.30 -0.39 17.64
N GLU A 28 22.75 -1.46 17.06
CA GLU A 28 23.50 -2.54 16.41
C GLU A 28 24.07 -2.14 15.04
N PHE A 29 23.35 -1.31 14.30
CA PHE A 29 23.70 -0.94 12.93
C PHE A 29 23.98 0.56 12.84
N GLY A 30 25.19 0.91 12.42
CA GLY A 30 25.55 2.30 12.16
C GLY A 30 24.90 2.83 10.88
N VAL A 31 24.60 4.14 10.84
CA VAL A 31 24.06 4.85 9.66
C VAL A 31 24.90 4.65 8.39
N CYS A 32 26.22 4.51 8.54
CA CYS A 32 27.15 4.31 7.43
C CYS A 32 27.37 2.83 7.06
N GLU A 33 26.82 1.89 7.84
CA GLU A 33 26.91 0.46 7.57
C GLU A 33 25.71 -0.04 6.76
N ASP A 34 24.51 0.18 7.27
CA ASP A 34 23.25 -0.20 6.62
C ASP A 34 22.15 0.73 7.10
N PHE A 35 21.79 1.71 6.27
CA PHE A 35 20.87 2.75 6.69
C PHE A 35 19.46 2.22 6.96
N LEU A 36 18.94 1.31 6.13
CA LEU A 36 17.62 0.78 6.38
C LEU A 36 17.59 -0.04 7.68
N GLN A 37 18.61 -0.84 7.96
CA GLN A 37 18.69 -1.53 9.26
C GLN A 37 18.86 -0.55 10.42
N HIS A 38 19.63 0.52 10.23
CA HIS A 38 19.74 1.59 11.22
C HIS A 38 18.39 2.21 11.55
N VAL A 39 17.51 2.38 10.55
CA VAL A 39 16.20 3.00 10.71
C VAL A 39 15.14 1.99 11.18
N CYS A 40 15.13 0.77 10.65
CA CYS A 40 14.04 -0.20 10.78
C CYS A 40 14.36 -1.43 11.64
N ASN A 41 15.42 -1.42 12.46
CA ASN A 41 15.84 -2.61 13.21
C ASN A 41 14.68 -3.23 14.01
N LEU A 42 14.25 -4.42 13.59
CA LEU A 42 13.10 -5.16 14.12
C LEU A 42 13.35 -5.75 15.51
N LYS A 43 14.62 -5.85 15.95
CA LYS A 43 14.95 -6.27 17.33
C LYS A 43 14.72 -5.14 18.33
N GLU A 44 14.86 -3.88 17.88
CA GLU A 44 14.82 -2.70 18.74
C GLU A 44 13.49 -1.93 18.63
N ASN A 45 12.75 -2.14 17.54
CA ASN A 45 11.47 -1.52 17.27
C ASN A 45 10.36 -2.56 17.20
N LYS A 46 9.22 -2.27 17.84
CA LYS A 46 8.01 -3.05 17.62
C LYS A 46 7.31 -2.55 16.35
N PRO A 47 6.47 -3.38 15.69
CA PRO A 47 5.71 -2.95 14.53
C PRO A 47 4.96 -1.64 14.75
N GLU A 48 4.32 -1.45 15.91
CA GLU A 48 3.57 -0.25 16.27
C GLU A 48 4.41 1.02 16.44
N ASP A 49 5.73 0.90 16.63
CA ASP A 49 6.63 2.05 16.82
C ASP A 49 7.06 2.69 15.49
N PHE A 50 6.95 1.96 14.38
CA PHE A 50 7.34 2.48 13.07
C PHE A 50 6.49 3.67 12.67
N LEU A 51 7.13 4.71 12.10
CA LEU A 51 6.45 5.92 11.65
C LEU A 51 5.21 5.59 10.82
N ARG A 52 5.36 4.64 9.88
CA ARG A 52 4.23 4.23 9.04
C ARG A 52 3.12 3.54 9.82
N ASN A 53 3.40 2.75 10.84
CA ASN A 53 2.35 2.08 11.61
C ASN A 53 1.74 2.95 12.72
N ASN A 54 2.45 3.97 13.20
CA ASN A 54 1.97 4.88 14.22
C ASN A 54 1.22 6.07 13.61
N GLU A 55 1.86 6.75 12.66
CA GLU A 55 1.40 8.04 12.12
C GLU A 55 0.74 7.92 10.74
N LEU A 56 1.13 6.94 9.92
CA LEU A 56 0.60 6.82 8.54
C LEU A 56 -0.58 5.85 8.45
N SER A 57 -0.55 4.71 9.16
CA SER A 57 -1.65 3.73 9.17
C SER A 57 -2.86 4.16 10.01
N GLY A 58 -2.85 5.42 10.49
CA GLY A 58 -3.99 6.05 11.14
C GLY A 58 -5.26 5.93 10.29
N PHE A 59 -5.15 6.07 8.96
CA PHE A 59 -6.29 5.90 8.06
C PHE A 59 -6.88 4.49 8.13
N GLN A 60 -6.06 3.44 7.88
CA GLN A 60 -6.52 2.06 7.92
C GLN A 60 -7.13 1.72 9.29
N LYS A 61 -6.43 2.04 10.38
CA LYS A 61 -6.91 1.76 11.75
C LYS A 61 -8.22 2.47 12.06
N ALA A 62 -8.37 3.72 11.63
CA ALA A 62 -9.58 4.50 11.86
C ALA A 62 -10.76 4.02 11.00
N ILE A 63 -10.50 3.32 9.89
CA ILE A 63 -11.54 2.75 9.01
C ILE A 63 -11.90 1.32 9.40
N GLU A 64 -10.98 0.52 9.95
CA GLU A 64 -11.21 -0.91 10.21
C GLU A 64 -12.44 -1.19 11.08
N GLU A 65 -12.59 -0.51 12.21
CA GLU A 65 -13.73 -0.75 13.12
C GLU A 65 -15.06 -0.22 12.52
N PRO A 66 -15.16 1.04 12.04
CA PRO A 66 -16.39 1.49 11.38
C PRO A 66 -16.73 0.69 10.12
N PHE A 67 -15.73 0.17 9.42
CA PHE A 67 -15.94 -0.75 8.31
C PHE A 67 -16.60 -2.00 8.84
N PHE A 68 -15.98 -2.71 9.79
CA PHE A 68 -16.54 -3.92 10.42
C PHE A 68 -17.97 -3.73 10.91
N GLU A 69 -18.27 -2.62 11.59
CA GLU A 69 -19.58 -2.28 12.14
C GLU A 69 -20.60 -1.81 11.09
N SER A 70 -20.18 -1.49 9.86
CA SER A 70 -21.05 -0.98 8.79
C SER A 70 -22.19 -1.97 8.48
N ASP A 71 -23.42 -1.45 8.46
CA ASP A 71 -24.67 -2.15 8.15
C ASP A 71 -25.05 -2.11 6.67
N ASP A 72 -24.19 -1.54 5.83
CA ASP A 72 -24.38 -1.46 4.38
C ASP A 72 -24.77 -2.80 3.74
N VAL A 73 -25.86 -2.78 2.95
CA VAL A 73 -26.50 -3.98 2.41
C VAL A 73 -25.57 -4.75 1.47
N GLY A 74 -24.88 -4.04 0.58
CA GLY A 74 -23.96 -4.65 -0.38
C GLY A 74 -22.73 -5.24 0.28
N LEU A 75 -22.17 -4.54 1.28
CA LEU A 75 -21.05 -5.03 2.07
C LEU A 75 -21.42 -6.26 2.89
N ASN A 76 -22.59 -6.27 3.52
CA ASN A 76 -23.08 -7.43 4.27
C ASN A 76 -23.31 -8.64 3.35
N ARG A 77 -23.82 -8.43 2.13
CA ARG A 77 -23.91 -9.48 1.11
C ARG A 77 -22.53 -10.06 0.78
N ILE A 78 -21.51 -9.21 0.60
CA ILE A 78 -20.13 -9.66 0.34
C ILE A 78 -19.57 -10.43 1.54
N ARG A 79 -19.68 -9.89 2.76
CA ARG A 79 -19.22 -10.56 3.99
C ARG A 79 -19.81 -11.93 4.17
N ASN A 80 -21.11 -12.07 3.96
CA ASN A 80 -21.80 -13.35 4.11
C ASN A 80 -21.21 -14.42 3.17
N LEU A 81 -20.78 -14.06 1.96
CA LEU A 81 -20.09 -15.01 1.08
C LEU A 81 -18.74 -15.45 1.65
N TYR A 82 -17.97 -14.55 2.28
CA TYR A 82 -16.70 -14.92 2.91
C TYR A 82 -16.91 -15.71 4.21
N TYR A 83 -17.97 -15.42 4.97
CA TYR A 83 -18.34 -16.19 6.15
C TYR A 83 -18.69 -17.63 5.77
N VAL A 84 -19.55 -17.82 4.77
CA VAL A 84 -19.91 -19.15 4.26
C VAL A 84 -18.68 -19.89 3.71
N GLU A 85 -17.77 -19.20 3.01
CA GLU A 85 -16.51 -19.81 2.56
C GLU A 85 -15.63 -20.27 3.72
N GLU A 86 -15.46 -19.44 4.76
CA GLU A 86 -14.67 -19.80 5.94
C GLU A 86 -15.31 -20.96 6.73
N GLU A 87 -16.64 -20.95 6.90
CA GLU A 87 -17.38 -22.07 7.48
C GLU A 87 -17.18 -23.36 6.68
N HIS A 88 -17.29 -23.30 5.35
CA HIS A 88 -17.02 -24.44 4.48
C HIS A 88 -15.59 -24.96 4.64
N ASN A 89 -14.59 -24.07 4.71
CA ASN A 89 -13.19 -24.46 4.90
C ASN A 89 -12.94 -25.14 6.25
N ARG A 90 -13.53 -24.61 7.34
CA ARG A 90 -13.42 -25.21 8.67
C ARG A 90 -14.13 -26.56 8.74
N LEU A 91 -15.35 -26.66 8.21
CA LEU A 91 -16.09 -27.92 8.11
C LEU A 91 -15.31 -28.95 7.30
N TRP A 92 -14.75 -28.55 6.16
CA TRP A 92 -13.93 -29.42 5.33
C TRP A 92 -12.70 -29.94 6.10
N LYS A 93 -12.01 -29.08 6.84
CA LYS A 93 -10.84 -29.46 7.64
C LYS A 93 -11.22 -30.43 8.76
N MET A 94 -12.28 -30.13 9.52
CA MET A 94 -12.81 -31.02 10.55
C MET A 94 -13.23 -32.37 9.99
N GLY A 95 -13.89 -32.36 8.82
CA GLY A 95 -14.27 -33.56 8.10
C GLY A 95 -13.05 -34.37 7.70
N ASN A 96 -12.02 -33.72 7.17
CA ASN A 96 -10.76 -34.37 6.78
C ASN A 96 -10.08 -35.05 7.97
N GLU A 97 -9.99 -34.37 9.11
CA GLU A 97 -9.48 -34.97 10.36
C GLU A 97 -10.34 -36.16 10.82
N THR A 98 -11.67 -36.02 10.76
CA THR A 98 -12.62 -37.10 11.08
C THR A 98 -12.43 -38.30 10.15
N GLY A 99 -12.25 -38.08 8.85
CA GLY A 99 -12.01 -39.13 7.86
C GLY A 99 -10.75 -39.95 8.17
N VAL A 100 -9.68 -39.29 8.61
CA VAL A 100 -8.44 -39.98 9.05
C VAL A 100 -8.70 -40.86 10.28
N ILE A 101 -9.52 -40.41 11.23
CA ILE A 101 -9.92 -41.20 12.41
C ILE A 101 -10.79 -42.39 11.99
N VAL A 102 -11.74 -42.18 11.06
CA VAL A 102 -12.61 -43.24 10.53
C VAL A 102 -11.78 -44.34 9.83
N ALA A 103 -10.75 -43.97 9.07
CA ALA A 103 -9.87 -44.95 8.42
C ALA A 103 -9.11 -45.85 9.40
N LYS A 104 -8.87 -45.35 10.62
CA LYS A 104 -8.28 -46.14 11.72
C LYS A 104 -9.31 -46.97 12.49
N ASN A 105 -10.58 -46.93 12.08
CA ASN A 105 -11.72 -47.55 12.77
C ASN A 105 -11.95 -47.02 14.21
N GLU A 106 -11.48 -45.80 14.49
CA GLU A 106 -11.55 -45.15 15.81
C GLU A 106 -12.80 -44.25 15.96
N SER A 107 -13.69 -44.23 14.98
CA SER A 107 -14.94 -43.44 14.96
C SER A 107 -16.17 -44.33 14.84
N ASP A 108 -17.34 -43.83 15.25
CA ASP A 108 -18.65 -44.47 15.03
C ASP A 108 -19.15 -44.33 13.60
N ILE A 109 -18.51 -43.48 12.80
CA ILE A 109 -18.79 -43.35 11.36
C ILE A 109 -18.09 -44.48 10.61
N LEU A 110 -18.77 -45.05 9.62
CA LEU A 110 -18.25 -46.02 8.67
C LEU A 110 -18.25 -45.41 7.27
N VAL A 111 -17.16 -45.59 6.54
CA VAL A 111 -17.05 -45.21 5.12
C VAL A 111 -16.78 -46.48 4.31
N LYS A 112 -17.58 -46.72 3.28
CA LYS A 112 -17.39 -47.83 2.34
C LYS A 112 -17.43 -47.33 0.90
N PHE A 113 -16.54 -47.87 0.07
CA PHE A 113 -16.49 -47.59 -1.36
C PHE A 113 -17.05 -48.79 -2.12
N VAL A 114 -18.12 -48.57 -2.86
CA VAL A 114 -18.81 -49.58 -3.68
C VAL A 114 -18.64 -49.20 -5.14
N GLN A 115 -18.06 -50.11 -5.94
CA GLN A 115 -17.89 -49.94 -7.38
C GLN A 115 -18.97 -50.74 -8.11
N GLU A 116 -19.93 -50.06 -8.75
CA GLU A 116 -20.98 -50.69 -9.53
C GLU A 116 -21.12 -49.99 -10.89
N GLY A 117 -21.01 -50.76 -11.98
CA GLY A 117 -21.20 -50.23 -13.33
C GLY A 117 -20.23 -49.10 -13.73
N GLY A 118 -19.03 -49.04 -13.13
CA GLY A 118 -18.05 -47.97 -13.37
C GLY A 118 -18.34 -46.66 -12.61
N MET A 119 -19.36 -46.64 -11.75
CA MET A 119 -19.62 -45.54 -10.82
C MET A 119 -19.16 -45.92 -9.41
N THR A 120 -18.42 -45.00 -8.79
CA THR A 120 -18.06 -45.09 -7.38
C THR A 120 -19.20 -44.54 -6.53
N THR A 121 -19.80 -45.41 -5.71
CA THR A 121 -20.71 -45.00 -4.63
C THR A 121 -19.97 -45.04 -3.30
N ILE A 122 -20.07 -43.97 -2.52
CA ILE A 122 -19.42 -43.82 -1.21
C ILE A 122 -20.49 -43.84 -0.14
N GLN A 123 -20.57 -44.93 0.62
CA GLN A 123 -21.54 -45.05 1.71
C GLN A 123 -20.92 -44.52 2.99
N ILE A 124 -21.56 -43.52 3.60
CA ILE A 124 -21.18 -42.97 4.91
C ILE A 124 -22.32 -43.22 5.89
N THR A 125 -22.11 -44.14 6.82
CA THR A 125 -23.12 -44.60 7.80
C THR A 125 -22.57 -44.57 9.23
N THR A 126 -23.39 -44.97 10.20
CA THR A 126 -22.99 -45.14 11.60
C THR A 126 -22.93 -46.63 11.97
N LYS A 127 -21.99 -47.03 12.83
CA LYS A 127 -21.82 -48.43 13.29
C LYS A 127 -23.10 -49.03 13.90
N SER A 128 -23.90 -48.21 14.58
CA SER A 128 -25.12 -48.64 15.25
C SER A 128 -26.28 -48.97 14.31
N GLU A 129 -26.33 -48.39 13.11
CA GLU A 129 -27.49 -48.48 12.20
C GLU A 129 -27.02 -48.42 10.72
N PRO A 130 -26.53 -49.53 10.15
CA PRO A 130 -26.01 -49.55 8.79
C PRO A 130 -27.10 -49.43 7.70
N GLU A 131 -28.38 -49.65 8.04
CA GLU A 131 -29.54 -49.64 7.11
C GLU A 131 -30.45 -48.41 7.29
N ALA A 132 -29.98 -47.34 7.93
CA ALA A 132 -30.76 -46.12 8.14
C ALA A 132 -31.15 -45.43 6.80
N SER A 133 -32.17 -44.57 6.85
CA SER A 133 -32.51 -43.69 5.73
C SER A 133 -31.30 -42.89 5.28
N SER A 134 -31.13 -42.80 3.95
CA SER A 134 -29.95 -42.18 3.36
C SER A 134 -30.34 -41.16 2.30
N ARG A 135 -29.65 -40.03 2.34
CA ARG A 135 -29.67 -39.02 1.28
C ARG A 135 -28.50 -39.21 0.33
N HIS A 136 -28.68 -38.85 -0.94
CA HIS A 136 -27.66 -38.97 -1.97
C HIS A 136 -27.17 -37.59 -2.42
N CYS A 137 -25.87 -37.44 -2.60
CA CYS A 137 -25.27 -36.24 -3.20
C CYS A 137 -24.08 -36.63 -4.08
N VAL A 138 -23.81 -35.89 -5.15
CA VAL A 138 -22.51 -35.99 -5.83
C VAL A 138 -21.46 -35.38 -4.90
N ILE A 139 -20.27 -35.98 -4.79
CA ILE A 139 -19.25 -35.59 -3.81
C ILE A 139 -18.97 -34.08 -3.81
N THR A 140 -18.91 -33.43 -4.97
CA THR A 140 -18.69 -31.98 -5.11
C THR A 140 -19.85 -31.12 -4.63
N ALA A 141 -21.06 -31.69 -4.55
CA ALA A 141 -22.28 -31.05 -4.06
C ALA A 141 -22.65 -31.48 -2.63
N CYS A 142 -21.90 -32.41 -2.02
CA CYS A 142 -22.11 -32.81 -0.64
C CYS A 142 -21.67 -31.71 0.33
N PRO A 143 -22.18 -31.70 1.57
CA PRO A 143 -21.71 -30.76 2.61
C PRO A 143 -20.20 -30.84 2.81
N SER A 144 -19.52 -29.72 3.02
CA SER A 144 -18.04 -29.65 3.08
C SER A 144 -17.43 -30.60 4.12
N PHE A 145 -18.09 -30.80 5.26
CA PHE A 145 -17.70 -31.79 6.27
C PHE A 145 -17.63 -33.22 5.70
N ILE A 146 -18.63 -33.61 4.92
CA ILE A 146 -18.71 -34.92 4.27
C ILE A 146 -17.64 -35.06 3.20
N GLN A 147 -17.41 -34.01 2.39
CA GLN A 147 -16.30 -33.97 1.43
C GLN A 147 -14.96 -34.18 2.14
N GLY A 148 -14.77 -33.53 3.28
CA GLY A 148 -13.63 -33.70 4.17
C GLY A 148 -13.47 -35.16 4.61
N ILE A 149 -14.51 -35.77 5.17
CA ILE A 149 -14.48 -37.18 5.64
C ILE A 149 -13.99 -38.11 4.55
N VAL A 150 -14.59 -38.02 3.36
CA VAL A 150 -14.24 -38.88 2.22
C VAL A 150 -12.77 -38.73 1.85
N ARG A 151 -12.27 -37.48 1.76
CA ARG A 151 -10.88 -37.22 1.40
C ARG A 151 -9.91 -37.68 2.48
N GLY A 152 -10.18 -37.35 3.74
CA GLY A 152 -9.33 -37.72 4.88
C GLY A 152 -9.22 -39.24 5.02
N PHE A 153 -10.35 -39.93 4.83
CA PHE A 153 -10.39 -41.39 4.81
C PHE A 153 -9.51 -41.96 3.70
N LYS A 154 -9.68 -41.49 2.45
CA LYS A 154 -8.85 -41.97 1.33
C LYS A 154 -7.37 -41.66 1.50
N MET A 155 -7.03 -40.48 1.99
CA MET A 155 -5.64 -40.11 2.26
C MET A 155 -4.98 -41.03 3.29
N ALA A 156 -5.74 -41.53 4.27
CA ALA A 156 -5.24 -42.48 5.26
C ALA A 156 -5.14 -43.92 4.74
N GLU A 157 -5.98 -44.33 3.79
CA GLU A 157 -5.90 -45.65 3.14
C GLU A 157 -4.71 -45.79 2.17
N GLY A 158 -4.26 -44.70 1.55
CA GLY A 158 -3.09 -44.69 0.67
C GLY A 158 -3.18 -43.70 -0.49
N PRO A 159 -2.05 -43.39 -1.17
CA PRO A 159 -1.97 -42.31 -2.14
C PRO A 159 -2.55 -42.60 -3.54
N GLU A 160 -3.10 -43.79 -3.82
CA GLU A 160 -3.21 -44.25 -5.23
C GLU A 160 -4.52 -43.98 -5.97
N ASP A 161 -5.64 -43.68 -5.32
CA ASP A 161 -6.91 -43.47 -6.04
C ASP A 161 -7.40 -42.01 -6.01
N LYS A 162 -7.35 -41.36 -7.17
CA LYS A 162 -8.06 -40.09 -7.38
C LYS A 162 -9.56 -40.35 -7.31
N LEU A 163 -10.21 -39.83 -6.27
CA LEU A 163 -11.67 -39.78 -6.17
C LEU A 163 -12.26 -39.10 -7.40
N SER A 164 -13.16 -39.80 -8.10
CA SER A 164 -13.93 -39.18 -9.19
C SER A 164 -14.78 -38.04 -8.63
N PRO A 165 -14.77 -36.84 -9.25
CA PRO A 165 -15.65 -35.73 -8.84
C PRO A 165 -17.15 -36.04 -9.06
N LEU A 166 -17.46 -37.13 -9.79
CA LEU A 166 -18.82 -37.61 -10.02
C LEU A 166 -19.22 -38.74 -9.07
N ALA A 167 -18.37 -39.10 -8.09
CA ALA A 167 -18.71 -40.12 -7.11
C ALA A 167 -19.98 -39.72 -6.34
N VAL A 168 -20.90 -40.67 -6.18
CA VAL A 168 -22.15 -40.45 -5.45
C VAL A 168 -21.93 -40.85 -4.01
N VAL A 169 -22.20 -39.95 -3.08
CA VAL A 169 -22.19 -40.23 -1.64
C VAL A 169 -23.60 -40.59 -1.20
N GLN A 170 -23.76 -41.77 -0.62
CA GLN A 170 -24.93 -42.20 0.12
C GLN A 170 -24.68 -41.92 1.61
N LEU A 171 -25.34 -40.90 2.15
CA LEU A 171 -25.09 -40.35 3.49
C LEU A 171 -26.25 -40.68 4.42
N SER A 172 -25.97 -41.35 5.54
CA SER A 172 -26.97 -41.60 6.59
C SER A 172 -27.51 -40.29 7.18
N ASP A 173 -28.82 -40.21 7.39
CA ASP A 173 -29.48 -39.06 8.01
C ASP A 173 -29.11 -38.88 9.49
N LYS A 174 -28.52 -39.92 10.11
CA LYS A 174 -28.01 -39.88 11.49
C LYS A 174 -26.68 -39.13 11.63
N ILE A 175 -25.99 -38.87 10.53
CA ILE A 175 -24.73 -38.12 10.56
C ILE A 175 -25.05 -36.63 10.69
N GLU A 176 -24.89 -36.14 11.91
CA GLU A 176 -25.01 -34.72 12.22
C GLU A 176 -23.82 -33.97 11.61
N ILE A 177 -24.13 -32.94 10.81
CA ILE A 177 -23.12 -32.02 10.31
C ILE A 177 -22.89 -30.99 11.42
N PRO A 178 -21.64 -30.81 11.89
CA PRO A 178 -21.35 -29.80 12.88
C PRO A 178 -21.82 -28.42 12.42
N LYS A 179 -22.38 -27.63 13.33
CA LYS A 179 -22.61 -26.21 13.10
C LYS A 179 -21.37 -25.45 13.52
N ILE A 180 -20.87 -24.57 12.67
CA ILE A 180 -19.74 -23.69 12.98
C ILE A 180 -20.29 -22.28 13.08
N GLU A 181 -20.08 -21.65 14.22
CA GLU A 181 -20.24 -20.21 14.37
C GLU A 181 -18.86 -19.57 14.28
N LEU A 182 -18.70 -18.58 13.40
CA LEU A 182 -17.46 -17.82 13.33
C LEU A 182 -17.38 -16.88 14.53
N ASP A 183 -16.27 -16.96 15.24
CA ASP A 183 -15.94 -16.02 16.31
C ASP A 183 -15.74 -14.59 15.75
N GLU A 184 -15.93 -13.59 16.61
CA GLU A 184 -15.82 -12.18 16.23
C GLU A 184 -14.45 -11.81 15.66
N GLN A 185 -13.38 -12.41 16.16
CA GLN A 185 -12.03 -12.16 15.66
C GLN A 185 -11.88 -12.62 14.21
N THR A 186 -12.40 -13.80 13.87
CA THR A 186 -12.44 -14.32 12.49
C THR A 186 -13.25 -13.39 11.58
N LYS A 187 -14.40 -12.87 12.05
CA LYS A 187 -15.19 -11.92 11.27
C LYS A 187 -14.47 -10.59 11.04
N LYS A 188 -13.70 -10.12 12.03
CA LYS A 188 -12.81 -8.95 11.89
C LYS A 188 -11.67 -9.23 10.91
N ASP A 189 -11.07 -10.41 10.96
CA ASP A 189 -10.02 -10.83 10.01
C ASP A 189 -10.55 -10.86 8.57
N ILE A 190 -11.77 -11.37 8.36
CA ILE A 190 -12.45 -11.36 7.06
C ILE A 190 -12.71 -9.93 6.60
N SER A 191 -13.15 -9.04 7.49
CA SER A 191 -13.37 -7.63 7.14
C SER A 191 -12.07 -6.91 6.76
N ARG A 192 -10.97 -7.19 7.46
CA ARG A 192 -9.62 -6.70 7.09
C ARG A 192 -9.16 -7.26 5.74
N LYS A 193 -9.46 -8.52 5.44
CA LYS A 193 -9.20 -9.12 4.11
C LYS A 193 -9.97 -8.40 3.02
N LEU A 194 -11.25 -8.10 3.24
CA LEU A 194 -12.12 -7.41 2.28
C LEU A 194 -11.64 -6.01 1.91
N LEU A 195 -11.03 -5.26 2.85
CA LEU A 195 -10.43 -3.96 2.56
C LEU A 195 -9.31 -4.02 1.51
N ARG A 196 -8.76 -5.20 1.26
CA ARG A 196 -7.64 -5.46 0.33
C ARG A 196 -8.02 -6.43 -0.79
N ASP A 197 -9.29 -6.79 -0.90
CA ASP A 197 -9.75 -7.75 -1.89
C ASP A 197 -10.07 -7.04 -3.21
N ASN A 198 -9.21 -7.26 -4.21
CA ASN A 198 -9.35 -6.65 -5.54
C ASN A 198 -10.69 -6.99 -6.22
N GLY A 199 -11.35 -8.09 -5.87
CA GLY A 199 -12.61 -8.50 -6.48
C GLY A 199 -13.76 -7.55 -6.17
N PHE A 200 -13.75 -6.91 -4.99
CA PHE A 200 -14.84 -6.04 -4.55
C PHE A 200 -14.42 -4.58 -4.37
N GLN A 201 -13.20 -4.24 -4.77
CA GLN A 201 -12.57 -2.98 -4.41
C GLN A 201 -13.31 -1.75 -4.97
N MET A 202 -14.01 -1.89 -6.10
CA MET A 202 -14.92 -0.85 -6.63
C MET A 202 -15.98 -0.42 -5.62
N TYR A 203 -16.68 -1.39 -5.02
CA TYR A 203 -17.74 -1.16 -4.04
C TYR A 203 -17.14 -0.78 -2.68
N VAL A 204 -16.12 -1.53 -2.25
CA VAL A 204 -15.44 -1.32 -0.96
C VAL A 204 -14.83 0.08 -0.86
N ASN A 205 -14.25 0.61 -1.95
CA ASN A 205 -13.72 1.97 -1.95
C ASN A 205 -14.79 3.04 -1.67
N VAL A 206 -16.00 2.89 -2.22
CA VAL A 206 -17.11 3.82 -1.97
C VAL A 206 -17.53 3.77 -0.51
N ILE A 207 -17.57 2.58 0.09
CA ILE A 207 -17.82 2.42 1.53
C ILE A 207 -16.71 3.06 2.38
N VAL A 208 -15.44 2.82 2.02
CA VAL A 208 -14.29 3.42 2.71
C VAL A 208 -14.37 4.94 2.68
N VAL A 209 -14.75 5.52 1.53
CA VAL A 209 -14.97 6.96 1.38
C VAL A 209 -16.13 7.45 2.24
N LYS A 210 -17.27 6.74 2.24
CA LYS A 210 -18.41 7.04 3.11
C LYS A 210 -18.00 7.13 4.57
N LEU A 211 -17.27 6.12 5.04
CA LEU A 211 -16.81 6.03 6.42
C LEU A 211 -15.76 7.09 6.73
N ALA A 212 -14.84 7.36 5.80
CA ALA A 212 -13.83 8.40 5.96
C ALA A 212 -14.47 9.79 6.10
N VAL A 213 -15.41 10.15 5.21
CA VAL A 213 -16.14 11.42 5.27
C VAL A 213 -16.98 11.52 6.55
N LYS A 214 -17.77 10.49 6.85
CA LYS A 214 -18.64 10.46 8.05
C LYS A 214 -17.85 10.64 9.35
N ASN A 215 -16.64 10.11 9.43
CA ASN A 215 -15.80 10.16 10.62
C ASN A 215 -14.72 11.26 10.59
N GLY A 216 -14.70 12.11 9.57
CA GLY A 216 -13.68 13.17 9.42
C GLY A 216 -12.25 12.64 9.22
N ILE A 217 -12.10 11.43 8.69
CA ILE A 217 -10.81 10.76 8.43
C ILE A 217 -10.35 11.12 7.00
N HIS A 218 -10.08 12.40 6.78
CA HIS A 218 -9.62 12.95 5.52
C HIS A 218 -8.68 14.14 5.78
N LEU A 219 -8.02 14.65 4.74
CA LEU A 219 -7.21 15.85 4.84
C LEU A 219 -8.06 17.02 5.32
N THR A 220 -7.52 17.74 6.30
CA THR A 220 -7.98 19.07 6.71
C THR A 220 -7.71 20.08 5.56
N PRO A 221 -8.41 21.22 5.52
CA PRO A 221 -8.12 22.27 4.56
C PRO A 221 -6.64 22.68 4.55
N GLU A 222 -6.04 22.82 5.74
CA GLU A 222 -4.63 23.17 5.91
C GLU A 222 -3.70 22.06 5.41
N GLY A 223 -3.98 20.80 5.74
CA GLY A 223 -3.23 19.64 5.25
C GLY A 223 -3.29 19.52 3.72
N ARG A 224 -4.47 19.78 3.13
CA ARG A 224 -4.67 19.79 1.68
C ARG A 224 -3.90 20.92 1.01
N GLU A 225 -3.96 22.15 1.53
CA GLU A 225 -3.20 23.28 1.01
C GLU A 225 -1.69 23.01 1.09
N LYS A 226 -1.21 22.46 2.21
CA LYS A 226 0.20 22.08 2.40
C LYS A 226 0.64 21.05 1.35
N LEU A 227 -0.18 20.04 1.07
CA LEU A 227 0.11 19.04 0.04
C LEU A 227 0.12 19.65 -1.36
N GLN A 228 -0.88 20.46 -1.70
CA GLN A 228 -0.93 21.16 -2.99
C GLN A 228 0.28 22.08 -3.21
N ASN A 229 0.74 22.76 -2.16
CA ASN A 229 1.97 23.56 -2.20
C ASN A 229 3.20 22.70 -2.48
N MET A 230 3.36 21.59 -1.76
CA MET A 230 4.43 20.62 -1.99
C MET A 230 4.39 20.09 -3.44
N THR A 231 3.22 19.72 -3.95
CA THR A 231 3.05 19.28 -5.35
C THR A 231 3.49 20.34 -6.34
N ARG A 232 3.03 21.58 -6.18
CA ARG A 232 3.43 22.69 -7.07
C ARG A 232 4.94 22.90 -7.04
N GLU A 233 5.56 22.88 -5.86
CA GLU A 233 7.01 23.01 -5.71
C GLU A 233 7.77 21.88 -6.44
N ILE A 234 7.34 20.63 -6.26
CA ILE A 234 7.97 19.46 -6.88
C ILE A 234 7.82 19.52 -8.40
N THR A 235 6.60 19.70 -8.90
CA THR A 235 6.34 19.78 -10.35
C THR A 235 7.09 20.95 -10.98
N GLN A 236 7.15 22.11 -10.32
CA GLN A 236 7.94 23.24 -10.81
C GLN A 236 9.43 22.93 -10.81
N ALA A 237 9.96 22.23 -9.81
CA ALA A 237 11.36 21.85 -9.77
C ALA A 237 11.71 20.83 -10.87
N ILE A 238 10.83 19.87 -11.16
CA ILE A 238 10.98 18.96 -12.31
C ILE A 238 10.98 19.75 -13.61
N ILE A 239 9.97 20.61 -13.80
CA ILE A 239 9.87 21.48 -14.98
C ILE A 239 11.15 22.32 -15.10
N GLN A 240 11.66 22.94 -14.04
CA GLN A 240 12.89 23.73 -14.07
C GLN A 240 14.14 22.89 -14.37
N LYS A 241 14.20 21.65 -13.90
CA LYS A 241 15.29 20.72 -14.22
C LYS A 241 15.32 20.40 -15.72
N ILE A 242 14.14 20.29 -16.33
CA ILE A 242 13.95 20.06 -17.76
C ILE A 242 14.11 21.37 -18.56
N GLN A 243 13.65 22.49 -17.98
CA GLN A 243 13.62 23.80 -18.59
C GLN A 243 14.92 24.57 -18.42
N VAL A 244 15.58 24.87 -19.54
CA VAL A 244 16.49 26.03 -19.61
C VAL A 244 15.68 27.30 -19.36
N SER A 245 15.63 27.81 -18.13
CA SER A 245 15.11 29.15 -17.88
C SER A 245 16.25 30.14 -17.76
N THR A 246 16.38 30.99 -18.78
CA THR A 246 17.26 32.17 -18.81
C THR A 246 16.77 33.28 -17.87
N SER A 247 15.62 33.12 -17.20
CA SER A 247 14.92 34.18 -16.46
C SER A 247 14.95 34.04 -14.93
N ILE A 248 15.63 33.03 -14.37
CA ILE A 248 15.68 32.79 -12.91
C ILE A 248 17.00 33.30 -12.34
N SER A 249 16.93 33.83 -11.10
CA SER A 249 18.07 34.23 -10.26
C SER A 249 19.28 33.29 -10.41
N THR A 250 20.47 33.89 -10.57
CA THR A 250 21.77 33.23 -10.77
C THR A 250 22.09 32.12 -9.76
N SER A 251 21.50 32.16 -8.56
CA SER A 251 21.65 31.12 -7.53
C SER A 251 21.09 29.75 -7.96
N VAL A 252 19.99 29.72 -8.73
CA VAL A 252 19.34 28.48 -9.20
C VAL A 252 19.97 27.98 -10.52
N GLN A 253 20.42 28.91 -11.37
CA GLN A 253 21.08 28.59 -12.65
C GLN A 253 22.35 27.75 -12.47
N ASN A 254 23.08 27.93 -11.36
CA ASN A 254 24.29 27.15 -11.07
C ASN A 254 23.98 25.68 -10.71
N ILE A 255 22.80 25.41 -10.16
CA ILE A 255 22.36 24.05 -9.79
C ILE A 255 21.82 23.31 -11.02
N PHE A 256 21.14 24.00 -11.94
CA PHE A 256 20.51 23.40 -13.13
C PHE A 256 21.05 23.99 -14.44
N LYS A 257 22.23 23.53 -14.89
CA LYS A 257 22.69 23.76 -16.27
C LYS A 257 21.82 22.94 -17.23
N ALA A 258 20.78 23.58 -17.72
CA ALA A 258 20.12 23.45 -19.02
C ALA A 258 20.39 22.17 -19.86
N LEU A 259 19.35 21.35 -20.05
CA LEU A 259 19.30 20.29 -21.07
C LEU A 259 19.04 20.87 -22.45
N LYS A 260 19.98 21.65 -23.00
CA LYS A 260 19.89 22.22 -24.37
C LYS A 260 19.75 21.16 -25.48
N TRP A 261 19.82 19.89 -25.11
CA TRP A 261 19.89 18.79 -26.03
C TRP A 261 18.56 18.06 -26.24
N LEU A 262 17.54 18.39 -25.47
CA LEU A 262 16.23 17.75 -25.52
C LEU A 262 15.31 18.53 -26.49
N GLU A 263 15.01 17.95 -27.65
CA GLU A 263 14.25 18.61 -28.72
C GLU A 263 12.76 18.77 -28.37
N ASN A 264 12.12 17.75 -27.77
CA ASN A 264 10.73 17.78 -27.29
C ASN A 264 10.51 18.40 -25.90
N ARG A 265 11.41 19.28 -25.45
CA ARG A 265 11.34 19.87 -24.10
C ARG A 265 9.96 20.49 -23.78
N ASP A 266 9.38 21.23 -24.72
CA ASP A 266 8.14 21.96 -24.47
C ASP A 266 6.92 21.02 -24.36
N GLU A 267 6.96 19.88 -25.04
CA GLU A 267 5.96 18.82 -24.88
C GLU A 267 6.02 18.22 -23.48
N ILE A 268 7.21 17.87 -22.99
CA ILE A 268 7.42 17.33 -21.64
C ILE A 268 6.94 18.32 -20.57
N VAL A 269 7.25 19.59 -20.75
CA VAL A 269 6.79 20.66 -19.84
C VAL A 269 5.27 20.76 -19.86
N THR A 270 4.66 20.74 -21.04
CA THR A 270 3.21 20.83 -21.20
C THR A 270 2.54 19.64 -20.55
N PHE A 271 3.10 18.45 -20.74
CA PHE A 271 2.68 17.24 -20.06
C PHE A 271 2.70 17.40 -18.53
N TYR A 272 3.82 17.82 -17.93
CA TYR A 272 3.89 18.00 -16.46
C TYR A 272 2.93 19.05 -15.91
N LYS A 273 2.61 20.09 -16.69
CA LYS A 273 1.62 21.10 -16.30
C LYS A 273 0.19 20.57 -16.32
N ASN A 274 -0.06 19.53 -17.11
CA ASN A 274 -1.37 18.93 -17.30
C ASN A 274 -1.56 17.63 -16.49
N ILE A 275 -0.59 17.24 -15.65
CA ILE A 275 -0.78 16.11 -14.74
C ILE A 275 -1.89 16.46 -13.74
N GLU A 276 -2.90 15.60 -13.69
CA GLU A 276 -3.96 15.64 -12.69
C GLU A 276 -3.50 14.96 -11.41
N PHE A 277 -3.79 15.58 -10.28
CA PHE A 277 -3.44 15.03 -8.98
C PHE A 277 -4.69 14.70 -8.19
N THR A 278 -4.77 13.45 -7.72
CA THR A 278 -5.77 13.01 -6.77
C THR A 278 -5.08 12.71 -5.45
N PHE A 279 -5.54 13.38 -4.39
CA PHE A 279 -5.02 13.20 -3.04
C PHE A 279 -6.16 12.84 -2.11
N ASP A 280 -5.93 11.81 -1.28
CA ASP A 280 -6.84 11.46 -0.18
C ASP A 280 -8.26 11.18 -0.68
N ILE A 281 -9.28 11.60 0.07
CA ILE A 281 -10.67 11.59 -0.35
C ILE A 281 -10.92 12.80 -1.26
N PRO A 282 -11.54 12.60 -2.44
CA PRO A 282 -11.90 13.67 -3.35
C PRO A 282 -12.77 14.73 -2.66
N GLN A 283 -12.43 16.01 -2.85
CA GLN A 283 -13.10 17.12 -2.15
C GLN A 283 -14.62 17.15 -2.41
N GLN A 284 -15.06 16.77 -3.62
CA GLN A 284 -16.48 16.69 -3.95
C GLN A 284 -17.27 15.76 -3.03
N PHE A 285 -16.68 14.65 -2.56
CA PHE A 285 -17.35 13.72 -1.65
C PHE A 285 -17.37 14.24 -0.21
N ILE A 286 -16.41 15.09 0.16
CA ILE A 286 -16.40 15.79 1.45
C ILE A 286 -17.48 16.88 1.45
N ASP A 287 -17.57 17.66 0.37
CA ASP A 287 -18.51 18.78 0.24
C ASP A 287 -19.95 18.30 -0.01
N ARG A 288 -20.10 17.15 -0.69
CA ARG A 288 -21.38 16.57 -1.13
C ARG A 288 -21.46 15.08 -0.79
N PRO A 289 -21.55 14.71 0.51
CA PRO A 289 -21.60 13.31 0.93
C PRO A 289 -22.79 12.54 0.35
N GLU A 290 -23.87 13.22 -0.07
CA GLU A 290 -25.03 12.58 -0.71
C GLU A 290 -24.69 11.88 -2.03
N LEU A 291 -23.61 12.31 -2.74
CA LEU A 291 -23.14 11.64 -3.96
C LEU A 291 -22.62 10.22 -3.68
N ILE A 292 -22.12 9.97 -2.46
CA ILE A 292 -21.66 8.65 -2.04
C ILE A 292 -22.84 7.70 -1.87
N ASP A 293 -23.92 8.19 -1.25
CA ASP A 293 -25.15 7.42 -1.04
C ASP A 293 -25.87 7.15 -2.37
N GLU A 294 -25.90 8.13 -3.27
CA GLU A 294 -26.40 7.96 -4.64
C GLU A 294 -25.65 6.85 -5.38
N GLN A 295 -24.31 6.85 -5.32
CA GLN A 295 -23.48 5.84 -5.97
C GLN A 295 -23.72 4.43 -5.39
N LEU A 296 -23.78 4.29 -4.06
CA LEU A 296 -24.08 3.01 -3.40
C LEU A 296 -25.49 2.51 -3.76
N ALA A 297 -26.48 3.39 -3.78
CA ALA A 297 -27.84 3.05 -4.18
C ALA A 297 -27.89 2.58 -5.64
N PHE A 298 -27.15 3.22 -6.54
CA PHE A 298 -27.02 2.79 -7.93
C PHE A 298 -26.38 1.39 -8.04
N PHE A 299 -25.30 1.14 -7.31
CA PHE A 299 -24.63 -0.17 -7.28
C PHE A 299 -25.57 -1.27 -6.78
N GLU A 300 -26.25 -1.03 -5.66
CA GLU A 300 -27.17 -2.00 -5.08
C GLU A 300 -28.36 -2.28 -5.99
N LYS A 301 -28.93 -1.25 -6.62
CA LYS A 301 -30.01 -1.43 -7.59
C LYS A 301 -29.56 -2.32 -8.75
N MET A 302 -28.38 -2.08 -9.31
CA MET A 302 -27.88 -2.91 -10.41
C MET A 302 -27.65 -4.36 -9.96
N VAL A 303 -27.04 -4.58 -8.80
CA VAL A 303 -26.85 -5.95 -8.30
C VAL A 303 -28.20 -6.64 -8.07
N GLN A 304 -29.18 -5.97 -7.47
CA GLN A 304 -30.52 -6.54 -7.25
C GLN A 304 -31.21 -6.93 -8.57
N ASP A 305 -31.13 -6.08 -9.59
CA ASP A 305 -31.78 -6.29 -10.89
C ASP A 305 -31.20 -7.48 -11.69
N TYR A 306 -29.92 -7.80 -11.49
CA TYR A 306 -29.16 -8.75 -12.33
C TYR A 306 -28.59 -9.98 -11.62
N TYR A 307 -28.42 -9.99 -10.30
CA TYR A 307 -27.69 -11.06 -9.59
C TYR A 307 -28.33 -12.44 -9.77
N GLN A 308 -29.64 -12.58 -9.52
CA GLN A 308 -30.33 -13.87 -9.66
C GLN A 308 -30.31 -14.37 -11.11
N LYS A 309 -30.48 -13.48 -12.08
CA LYS A 309 -30.40 -13.84 -13.52
C LYS A 309 -29.00 -14.30 -13.89
N ALA A 310 -27.97 -13.64 -13.37
CA ALA A 310 -26.57 -14.01 -13.61
C ALA A 310 -26.22 -15.37 -12.98
N LEU A 311 -26.72 -15.67 -11.78
CA LEU A 311 -26.58 -16.98 -11.14
C LEU A 311 -27.31 -18.08 -11.93
N GLN A 312 -28.56 -17.84 -12.33
CA GLN A 312 -29.34 -18.79 -13.14
C GLN A 312 -28.61 -19.14 -14.45
N LYS A 313 -28.00 -18.14 -15.11
CA LYS A 313 -27.21 -18.35 -16.33
C LYS A 313 -25.96 -19.21 -16.10
N LYS A 314 -25.38 -19.19 -14.88
CA LYS A 314 -24.23 -20.03 -14.50
C LYS A 314 -24.62 -21.46 -14.14
N GLY A 315 -25.86 -21.69 -13.70
CA GLY A 315 -26.33 -22.99 -13.23
C GLY A 315 -25.91 -23.26 -11.78
N ALA A 316 -25.45 -24.48 -11.47
CA ALA A 316 -24.91 -24.80 -10.15
C ALA A 316 -23.70 -23.90 -9.82
N CYS A 317 -23.82 -23.09 -8.77
CA CYS A 317 -22.89 -22.02 -8.45
C CYS A 317 -22.53 -22.05 -6.97
N ASP A 318 -21.31 -22.49 -6.67
CA ASP A 318 -20.73 -22.47 -5.33
C ASP A 318 -20.40 -21.04 -4.87
N THR A 319 -19.88 -20.89 -3.65
CA THR A 319 -19.53 -19.58 -3.08
C THR A 319 -18.48 -18.84 -3.91
N THR A 320 -17.52 -19.55 -4.52
CA THR A 320 -16.50 -18.96 -5.40
C THR A 320 -17.12 -18.38 -6.66
N CYS A 321 -18.00 -19.15 -7.31
CA CYS A 321 -18.78 -18.71 -8.45
C CYS A 321 -19.68 -17.52 -8.10
N GLN A 322 -20.36 -17.55 -6.94
CA GLN A 322 -21.21 -16.45 -6.47
C GLN A 322 -20.42 -15.17 -6.23
N LYS A 323 -19.24 -15.25 -5.62
CA LYS A 323 -18.32 -14.12 -5.47
C LYS A 323 -17.89 -13.55 -6.81
N GLY A 324 -17.53 -14.40 -7.77
CA GLY A 324 -17.15 -13.97 -9.12
C GLY A 324 -18.27 -13.25 -9.87
N VAL A 325 -19.50 -13.76 -9.77
CA VAL A 325 -20.69 -13.10 -10.33
C VAL A 325 -20.93 -11.75 -9.66
N LEU A 326 -20.89 -11.69 -8.33
CA LEU A 326 -21.15 -10.46 -7.58
C LEU A 326 -20.08 -9.39 -7.84
N SER A 327 -18.80 -9.78 -7.84
CA SER A 327 -17.65 -8.94 -8.18
C SER A 327 -17.80 -8.32 -9.58
N THR A 328 -18.18 -9.14 -10.57
CA THR A 328 -18.43 -8.67 -11.94
C THR A 328 -19.56 -7.65 -12.00
N LEU A 329 -20.65 -7.86 -11.26
CA LEU A 329 -21.78 -6.92 -11.26
C LEU A 329 -21.43 -5.58 -10.61
N TYR A 330 -20.66 -5.56 -9.52
CA TYR A 330 -20.21 -4.29 -8.95
C TYR A 330 -19.22 -3.55 -9.85
N LEU A 331 -18.36 -4.28 -10.57
CA LEU A 331 -17.50 -3.67 -11.59
C LEU A 331 -18.32 -3.02 -12.71
N LEU A 332 -19.32 -3.74 -13.25
CA LEU A 332 -20.21 -3.21 -14.27
C LEU A 332 -21.03 -2.02 -13.76
N ALA A 333 -21.46 -2.05 -12.50
CA ALA A 333 -22.18 -0.94 -11.88
C ALA A 333 -21.29 0.29 -11.74
N PHE A 334 -20.03 0.11 -11.35
CA PHE A 334 -19.04 1.18 -11.33
C PHE A 334 -18.80 1.79 -12.72
N GLU A 335 -18.54 0.94 -13.72
CA GLU A 335 -18.31 1.39 -15.10
C GLU A 335 -19.52 2.16 -15.64
N ARG A 336 -20.74 1.66 -15.39
CA ARG A 336 -21.96 2.31 -15.85
C ARG A 336 -22.24 3.62 -15.12
N TYR A 337 -22.06 3.66 -13.80
CA TYR A 337 -22.24 4.88 -13.01
C TYR A 337 -21.32 5.99 -13.52
N ASN A 338 -20.05 5.67 -13.80
CA ASN A 338 -19.08 6.64 -14.32
C ASN A 338 -19.40 7.10 -15.75
N GLN A 339 -19.99 6.23 -16.59
CA GLN A 339 -20.48 6.63 -17.91
C GLN A 339 -21.65 7.61 -17.82
N ASP A 340 -22.57 7.38 -16.88
CA ASP A 340 -23.75 8.21 -16.69
C ASP A 340 -23.42 9.53 -15.93
N HIS A 341 -22.29 9.58 -15.20
CA HIS A 341 -21.86 10.74 -14.41
C HIS A 341 -20.38 11.10 -14.66
N PRO A 342 -20.01 11.57 -15.87
CA PRO A 342 -18.63 11.91 -16.19
C PRO A 342 -18.08 13.07 -15.34
N ASP A 343 -18.93 13.97 -14.85
CA ASP A 343 -18.51 15.06 -13.99
C ASP A 343 -18.34 14.64 -12.52
N ASN A 344 -18.99 13.54 -12.11
CA ASN A 344 -18.79 12.91 -10.80
C ASN A 344 -17.64 11.91 -10.84
N LEU A 345 -16.84 11.91 -11.91
CA LEU A 345 -15.82 10.91 -12.24
C LEU A 345 -15.17 10.37 -10.97
N GLY A 346 -15.26 9.06 -10.82
CA GLY A 346 -14.77 8.32 -9.68
C GLY A 346 -13.27 8.47 -9.52
N TYR A 347 -12.83 9.55 -8.88
CA TYR A 347 -11.48 9.77 -8.38
C TYR A 347 -11.04 8.72 -7.33
N LEU A 348 -11.91 7.75 -7.04
CA LEU A 348 -11.52 6.55 -6.30
C LEU A 348 -10.61 5.65 -7.14
N ILE A 349 -10.59 5.84 -8.48
CA ILE A 349 -9.75 5.08 -9.41
C ILE A 349 -9.22 6.05 -10.47
N PRO A 350 -7.89 6.11 -10.67
CA PRO A 350 -7.31 6.95 -11.72
C PRO A 350 -7.91 6.60 -13.10
N PRO A 351 -8.18 7.59 -13.95
CA PRO A 351 -8.61 7.34 -15.32
C PRO A 351 -7.68 6.33 -16.02
N GLY A 352 -8.27 5.32 -16.66
CA GLY A 352 -7.53 4.28 -17.41
C GLY A 352 -7.10 3.04 -16.59
N GLU A 353 -7.30 3.00 -15.26
CA GLU A 353 -7.14 1.75 -14.52
C GLU A 353 -8.35 0.83 -14.72
N ARG A 354 -8.11 -0.36 -15.31
CA ARG A 354 -9.12 -1.42 -15.42
C ARG A 354 -9.28 -2.23 -14.14
N LEU A 355 -8.26 -2.23 -13.28
CA LEU A 355 -8.26 -2.99 -12.04
C LEU A 355 -8.42 -2.02 -10.88
N PRO A 356 -9.40 -2.22 -10.01
CA PRO A 356 -9.59 -1.36 -8.86
C PRO A 356 -8.44 -1.55 -7.87
N THR A 357 -8.02 -0.45 -7.28
CA THR A 357 -6.93 -0.41 -6.32
C THR A 357 -7.49 -0.01 -4.97
N THR A 358 -6.98 -0.60 -3.89
CA THR A 358 -7.48 -0.28 -2.55
C THR A 358 -7.09 1.15 -2.16
N LEU A 359 -8.05 1.91 -1.63
CA LEU A 359 -7.77 3.18 -0.97
C LEU A 359 -7.17 2.97 0.43
N VAL A 360 -7.26 1.76 0.98
CA VAL A 360 -6.64 1.36 2.24
C VAL A 360 -5.26 0.79 1.95
N GLY A 361 -4.37 1.67 1.50
CA GLY A 361 -2.99 1.33 1.21
C GLY A 361 -2.09 2.55 1.35
N PHE A 362 -0.79 2.28 1.40
CA PHE A 362 0.26 3.29 1.51
C PHE A 362 1.11 3.30 0.25
N GLY A 363 1.45 4.49 -0.24
CA GLY A 363 2.12 4.74 -1.52
C GLY A 363 1.35 5.67 -2.45
N GLY A 364 1.68 5.60 -3.72
CA GLY A 364 1.01 6.32 -4.80
C GLY A 364 0.88 5.46 -6.05
N ARG A 365 0.34 6.06 -7.10
CA ARG A 365 0.31 5.51 -8.46
C ARG A 365 0.43 6.61 -9.49
N ASN A 366 1.22 6.34 -10.52
CA ASN A 366 1.25 7.08 -11.77
C ASN A 366 0.48 6.34 -12.86
N LYS A 367 -0.33 7.07 -13.62
CA LYS A 367 -0.98 6.60 -14.86
C LYS A 367 -0.87 7.63 -15.96
N GLY A 368 0.37 7.92 -16.36
CA GLY A 368 0.65 8.90 -17.40
C GLY A 368 0.29 10.30 -16.91
N THR A 369 -0.89 10.79 -17.30
CA THR A 369 -1.36 12.15 -17.00
C THR A 369 -2.05 12.29 -15.64
N SER A 370 -2.06 11.24 -14.81
CA SER A 370 -2.63 11.34 -13.45
C SER A 370 -1.71 10.70 -12.41
N VAL A 371 -1.66 11.32 -11.24
CA VAL A 371 -0.99 10.82 -10.03
C VAL A 371 -2.01 10.71 -8.90
N LEU A 372 -2.09 9.54 -8.28
CA LEU A 372 -2.90 9.28 -7.09
C LEU A 372 -1.98 9.04 -5.90
N LEU A 373 -2.22 9.74 -4.79
CA LEU A 373 -1.68 9.35 -3.48
C LEU A 373 -2.81 8.85 -2.59
N TYR A 374 -2.63 7.66 -2.02
CA TYR A 374 -3.63 7.07 -1.15
C TYR A 374 -3.85 7.89 0.13
N PRO A 375 -5.06 7.85 0.72
CA PRO A 375 -5.35 8.49 2.00
C PRO A 375 -4.31 8.21 3.09
N GLU A 376 -3.94 6.94 3.31
CA GLU A 376 -2.95 6.53 4.33
C GLU A 376 -1.59 7.23 4.14
N THR A 377 -1.21 7.53 2.90
CA THR A 377 0.04 8.22 2.59
C THR A 377 0.05 9.65 3.07
N VAL A 378 -1.07 10.36 2.95
CA VAL A 378 -1.12 11.82 3.07
C VAL A 378 -1.70 12.31 4.39
N GLN A 379 -2.32 11.46 5.21
CA GLN A 379 -2.91 11.86 6.50
C GLN A 379 -1.91 12.56 7.44
N ILE A 380 -0.62 12.24 7.38
CA ILE A 380 0.43 12.91 8.16
C ILE A 380 0.52 14.42 7.88
N MET A 381 0.02 14.89 6.73
CA MET A 381 -0.02 16.30 6.39
C MET A 381 -0.95 17.11 7.30
N ASN A 382 -1.89 16.45 8.01
CA ASN A 382 -2.79 17.07 8.97
C ASN A 382 -2.09 17.46 10.27
N ASP A 383 -0.93 16.87 10.60
CA ASP A 383 -0.20 17.21 11.81
C ASP A 383 0.81 18.34 11.53
N PRO A 384 0.57 19.57 12.05
CA PRO A 384 1.48 20.68 11.85
C PRO A 384 2.80 20.54 12.61
N SER A 385 2.90 19.60 13.57
CA SER A 385 4.09 19.39 14.38
C SER A 385 5.15 18.53 13.70
N VAL A 386 4.79 17.83 12.61
CA VAL A 386 5.70 16.96 11.87
C VAL A 386 6.80 17.80 11.17
N PRO A 387 8.10 17.47 11.37
CA PRO A 387 9.20 18.16 10.73
C PRO A 387 9.04 18.21 9.21
N GLU A 388 9.36 19.35 8.60
CA GLU A 388 9.19 19.55 7.16
C GLU A 388 10.04 18.54 6.36
N GLY A 389 11.28 18.31 6.79
CA GLY A 389 12.16 17.30 6.22
C GLY A 389 11.55 15.90 6.25
N LEU A 390 10.84 15.54 7.32
CA LEU A 390 10.19 14.23 7.42
C LEU A 390 9.03 14.11 6.43
N LEU A 391 8.27 15.18 6.20
CA LEU A 391 7.20 15.21 5.20
C LEU A 391 7.75 15.10 3.77
N TYR A 392 8.82 15.82 3.46
CA TYR A 392 9.51 15.68 2.16
C TYR A 392 10.14 14.30 1.98
N GLY A 393 10.66 13.70 3.06
CA GLY A 393 11.23 12.36 3.04
C GLY A 393 10.22 11.22 2.94
N THR A 394 8.94 11.48 3.25
CA THR A 394 7.85 10.49 3.20
C THR A 394 6.89 10.81 2.04
N VAL A 395 5.93 11.71 2.26
CA VAL A 395 4.91 12.09 1.28
C VAL A 395 5.52 12.70 0.03
N GLY A 396 6.46 13.63 0.20
CA GLY A 396 7.14 14.28 -0.93
C GLY A 396 7.90 13.27 -1.78
N TYR A 397 8.61 12.33 -1.15
CA TYR A 397 9.35 11.26 -1.82
C TYR A 397 8.46 10.37 -2.66
N ILE A 398 7.34 9.90 -2.12
CA ILE A 398 6.36 9.10 -2.89
C ILE A 398 5.81 9.93 -4.05
N LEU A 399 5.42 11.18 -3.82
CA LEU A 399 4.90 12.05 -4.88
C LEU A 399 5.92 12.28 -6.00
N ALA A 400 7.18 12.56 -5.67
CA ALA A 400 8.21 12.75 -6.67
C ALA A 400 8.52 11.44 -7.43
N HIS A 401 8.54 10.31 -6.73
CA HIS A 401 8.68 8.99 -7.35
C HIS A 401 7.59 8.75 -8.39
N GLU A 402 6.31 8.95 -8.03
CA GLU A 402 5.21 8.83 -8.99
C GLU A 402 5.35 9.81 -10.16
N LEU A 403 5.80 11.04 -9.93
CA LEU A 403 6.01 12.01 -11.00
C LEU A 403 7.16 11.63 -11.96
N PHE A 404 8.17 10.91 -11.49
CA PHE A 404 9.28 10.47 -12.34
C PHE A 404 8.92 9.26 -13.21
N HIS A 405 7.94 8.43 -12.83
CA HIS A 405 7.41 7.39 -13.72
C HIS A 405 6.89 7.96 -15.05
N SER A 406 6.35 9.18 -15.05
CA SER A 406 5.89 9.83 -16.29
C SER A 406 6.99 10.06 -17.33
N ILE A 407 8.26 10.07 -16.93
CA ILE A 407 9.43 10.17 -17.81
C ILE A 407 10.41 9.04 -17.54
N GLY A 408 9.90 7.88 -17.16
CA GLY A 408 10.65 6.65 -16.92
C GLY A 408 11.22 6.00 -18.18
N PHE A 409 11.85 4.84 -17.97
CA PHE A 409 12.44 4.02 -19.03
C PHE A 409 11.45 2.99 -19.61
N ASN A 410 10.28 2.82 -19.00
CA ASN A 410 9.25 1.91 -19.50
C ASN A 410 8.54 2.49 -20.74
N GLU A 411 8.96 2.07 -21.94
CA GLU A 411 8.41 2.55 -23.22
C GLU A 411 6.88 2.40 -23.34
N ALA A 412 6.28 1.40 -22.69
CA ALA A 412 4.83 1.19 -22.72
C ALA A 412 4.06 2.29 -21.97
N GLU A 413 4.65 2.83 -20.89
CA GLU A 413 4.06 3.87 -20.05
C GLU A 413 4.47 5.28 -20.52
N THR A 414 5.59 5.38 -21.23
CA THR A 414 6.18 6.65 -21.69
C THR A 414 6.13 6.80 -23.21
N ALA A 415 5.07 6.30 -23.85
CA ALA A 415 4.91 6.40 -25.31
C ALA A 415 4.94 7.85 -25.85
N HIS A 416 4.63 8.84 -25.01
CA HIS A 416 4.72 10.28 -25.28
C HIS A 416 6.15 10.83 -25.11
N MET A 417 7.08 10.03 -24.61
CA MET A 417 8.49 10.36 -24.37
C MET A 417 9.45 9.62 -25.32
N ARG A 418 8.97 9.17 -26.48
CA ARG A 418 9.78 8.39 -27.46
C ARG A 418 11.09 9.07 -27.82
N GLU A 419 11.10 10.39 -27.99
CA GLU A 419 12.34 11.11 -28.33
C GLU A 419 13.34 11.11 -27.17
N LEU A 420 12.88 11.35 -25.94
CA LEU A 420 13.71 11.26 -24.74
C LEU A 420 14.27 9.84 -24.58
N ALA A 421 13.41 8.82 -24.73
CA ALA A 421 13.81 7.42 -24.68
C ALA A 421 14.81 7.04 -25.78
N ALA A 422 14.73 7.67 -26.96
CA ALA A 422 15.65 7.45 -28.06
C ALA A 422 17.03 8.12 -27.84
N ASP A 423 17.11 9.14 -26.99
CA ASP A 423 18.32 9.92 -26.77
C ASP A 423 19.49 9.08 -26.21
N PRO A 424 20.69 9.10 -26.84
CA PRO A 424 21.83 8.31 -26.38
C PRO A 424 22.26 8.60 -24.93
N ARG A 425 22.08 9.83 -24.44
CA ARG A 425 22.44 10.19 -23.06
C ARG A 425 21.46 9.60 -22.07
N PHE A 426 20.17 9.61 -22.39
CA PHE A 426 19.14 9.04 -21.55
C PHE A 426 19.26 7.51 -21.50
N LYS A 427 19.57 6.86 -22.63
CA LYS A 427 19.92 5.43 -22.69
C LYS A 427 21.15 5.10 -21.84
N SER A 428 22.21 5.91 -21.94
CA SER A 428 23.41 5.73 -21.11
C SER A 428 23.12 5.90 -19.62
N ALA A 429 22.20 6.79 -19.25
CA ALA A 429 21.75 6.89 -17.87
C ALA A 429 20.97 5.64 -17.42
N ALA A 430 20.09 5.11 -18.27
CA ALA A 430 19.38 3.85 -18.01
C ALA A 430 20.36 2.68 -17.76
N GLU A 431 21.41 2.58 -18.59
CA GLU A 431 22.50 1.61 -18.41
C GLU A 431 23.23 1.81 -17.08
N CYS A 432 23.56 3.06 -16.71
CA CYS A 432 24.16 3.35 -15.41
C CYS A 432 23.28 2.88 -14.26
N TYR A 433 21.97 3.16 -14.31
CA TYR A 433 21.03 2.70 -13.29
C TYR A 433 20.96 1.18 -13.23
N ALA A 434 20.89 0.50 -14.38
CA ALA A 434 20.91 -0.96 -14.45
C ALA A 434 22.19 -1.54 -13.82
N GLU A 435 23.36 -0.98 -14.14
CA GLU A 435 24.63 -1.41 -13.58
C GLU A 435 24.71 -1.16 -12.07
N HIS A 436 24.26 0.02 -11.62
CA HIS A 436 24.21 0.37 -10.20
C HIS A 436 23.38 -0.64 -9.41
N TYR A 437 22.17 -0.96 -9.85
CA TYR A 437 21.36 -1.98 -9.18
C TYR A 437 21.93 -3.39 -9.32
N SER A 438 22.52 -3.74 -10.46
CA SER A 438 23.16 -5.06 -10.66
C SER A 438 24.40 -5.28 -9.80
N SER A 439 25.01 -4.21 -9.30
CA SER A 439 26.15 -4.29 -8.38
C SER A 439 25.76 -4.68 -6.96
N LEU A 440 24.46 -4.73 -6.65
CA LEU A 440 23.94 -4.98 -5.31
C LEU A 440 23.63 -6.46 -5.08
N LEU A 441 23.81 -6.88 -3.84
CA LEU A 441 23.56 -8.24 -3.38
C LEU A 441 22.36 -8.27 -2.44
N VAL A 442 21.56 -9.32 -2.56
CA VAL A 442 20.49 -9.67 -1.65
C VAL A 442 20.90 -10.91 -0.87
N TYR A 443 20.71 -10.86 0.45
CA TYR A 443 21.03 -11.96 1.35
C TYR A 443 19.76 -12.71 1.76
N ASN A 444 19.77 -14.03 1.63
CA ASN A 444 18.72 -14.87 2.19
C ASN A 444 18.84 -14.93 3.72
N LYS A 445 17.82 -14.44 4.45
CA LYS A 445 17.77 -14.49 5.93
C LYS A 445 17.41 -15.88 6.47
N SER A 446 16.88 -16.77 5.64
CA SER A 446 16.32 -18.08 6.06
C SER A 446 17.33 -19.23 6.02
N THR A 447 18.48 -19.06 5.39
CA THR A 447 19.48 -20.12 5.24
C THR A 447 20.65 -19.92 6.20
N THR A 448 21.15 -21.01 6.78
CA THR A 448 22.38 -21.02 7.60
C THR A 448 23.63 -20.62 6.81
N LEU A 449 23.52 -20.56 5.48
CA LEU A 449 24.53 -20.05 4.57
C LEU A 449 23.97 -18.82 3.83
N PRO A 450 24.65 -17.66 3.83
CA PRO A 450 24.21 -16.51 3.07
C PRO A 450 24.30 -16.82 1.57
N LEU A 451 23.15 -17.08 0.94
CA LEU A 451 23.08 -17.11 -0.52
C LEU A 451 23.10 -15.66 -1.01
N GLU A 452 24.19 -15.29 -1.67
CA GLU A 452 24.32 -13.99 -2.34
C GLU A 452 23.65 -14.07 -3.71
N VAL A 453 22.49 -13.43 -3.85
CA VAL A 453 21.82 -13.33 -5.15
C VAL A 453 22.03 -11.93 -5.71
N LYS A 454 22.53 -11.86 -6.95
CA LYS A 454 22.65 -10.60 -7.68
C LYS A 454 21.28 -10.10 -8.09
N VAL A 455 21.03 -8.81 -7.90
CA VAL A 455 19.82 -8.15 -8.38
C VAL A 455 19.90 -8.02 -9.90
N ASP A 456 18.82 -8.33 -10.63
CA ASP A 456 18.73 -7.97 -12.04
C ASP A 456 18.44 -6.48 -12.16
N GLY A 457 19.48 -5.67 -12.35
CA GLY A 457 19.32 -4.23 -12.43
C GLY A 457 18.50 -3.76 -13.62
N LYS A 458 18.46 -4.50 -14.75
CA LYS A 458 17.60 -4.15 -15.90
C LYS A 458 16.13 -4.21 -15.53
N GLN A 459 15.75 -5.19 -14.71
CA GLN A 459 14.40 -5.30 -14.20
C GLN A 459 14.03 -4.18 -13.21
N LYS A 460 15.03 -3.60 -12.53
CA LYS A 460 14.82 -2.59 -11.47
C LYS A 460 14.92 -1.14 -11.92
N ILE A 461 15.34 -0.88 -13.17
CA ILE A 461 15.75 0.47 -13.57
C ILE A 461 14.67 1.51 -13.42
N ASP A 462 13.41 1.20 -13.72
CA ASP A 462 12.35 2.21 -13.77
C ASP A 462 11.99 2.71 -12.36
N GLU A 463 11.76 1.77 -11.45
CA GLU A 463 11.51 2.04 -10.03
C GLU A 463 12.70 2.72 -9.36
N GLY A 464 13.91 2.20 -9.64
CA GLY A 464 15.14 2.73 -9.06
C GLY A 464 15.52 4.12 -9.57
N TYR A 465 15.21 4.42 -10.84
CA TYR A 465 15.33 5.74 -11.42
C TYR A 465 14.41 6.74 -10.74
N ALA A 466 13.11 6.40 -10.63
CA ALA A 466 12.11 7.25 -10.01
C ALA A 466 12.46 7.55 -8.55
N ASP A 467 12.93 6.53 -7.83
CA ASP A 467 13.49 6.64 -6.49
C ASP A 467 14.63 7.66 -6.39
N ILE A 468 15.68 7.47 -7.19
CA ILE A 468 16.92 8.26 -7.09
C ILE A 468 16.69 9.70 -7.53
N GLU A 469 16.07 9.92 -8.68
CA GLU A 469 15.83 11.28 -9.19
C GLU A 469 14.80 12.03 -8.35
N GLY A 470 13.77 11.34 -7.87
CA GLY A 470 12.77 11.87 -6.94
C GLY A 470 13.42 12.38 -5.66
N ALA A 471 14.18 11.52 -4.98
CA ALA A 471 14.83 11.89 -3.72
C ALA A 471 15.88 12.99 -3.88
N ARG A 472 16.69 12.98 -4.95
CA ARG A 472 17.67 14.06 -5.21
C ARG A 472 17.01 15.41 -5.44
N LEU A 473 15.92 15.44 -6.21
CA LEU A 473 15.17 16.66 -6.49
C LEU A 473 14.64 17.26 -5.18
N LEU A 474 13.96 16.44 -4.37
CA LEU A 474 13.36 16.87 -3.10
C LEU A 474 14.40 17.34 -2.10
N TYR A 475 15.51 16.61 -1.98
CA TYR A 475 16.62 17.03 -1.14
C TYR A 475 17.14 18.42 -1.57
N GLY A 476 17.25 18.67 -2.88
CA GLY A 476 17.59 19.98 -3.44
C GLY A 476 16.60 21.07 -3.03
N ILE A 477 15.29 20.82 -3.20
CA ILE A 477 14.21 21.75 -2.80
C ILE A 477 14.31 22.07 -1.30
N LEU A 478 14.35 21.05 -0.45
CA LEU A 478 14.39 21.21 1.00
C LEU A 478 15.63 21.97 1.46
N LYS A 479 16.81 21.63 0.92
CA LYS A 479 18.06 22.35 1.20
C LYS A 479 17.96 23.83 0.84
N GLU A 480 17.36 24.17 -0.29
CA GLU A 480 17.14 25.58 -0.63
C GLU A 480 16.16 26.27 0.31
N LYS A 481 15.08 25.61 0.72
CA LYS A 481 14.13 26.16 1.70
C LYS A 481 14.84 26.45 3.02
N MET A 482 15.66 25.52 3.51
CA MET A 482 16.45 25.71 4.73
C MET A 482 17.45 26.86 4.60
N LEU A 483 18.14 26.98 3.46
CA LEU A 483 19.05 28.10 3.20
C LEU A 483 18.33 29.46 3.13
N ARG A 484 17.11 29.51 2.61
CA ARG A 484 16.28 30.74 2.55
C ARG A 484 15.69 31.10 3.92
N ALA A 485 15.32 30.09 4.70
CA ALA A 485 14.78 30.26 6.05
C ALA A 485 15.87 30.63 7.07
N ALA A 486 17.13 30.27 6.80
CA ALA A 486 18.25 30.58 7.66
C ALA A 486 18.28 32.08 8.00
N PRO A 487 18.26 32.46 9.29
CA PRO A 487 18.28 33.85 9.68
C PRO A 487 19.56 34.49 9.14
N THR A 488 19.43 35.65 8.50
CA THR A 488 20.61 36.44 8.11
C THR A 488 21.52 36.65 9.32
N GLU A 489 22.83 36.78 9.12
CA GLU A 489 23.81 36.92 10.21
C GLU A 489 23.41 37.99 11.26
N LYS A 490 22.73 39.06 10.81
CA LYS A 490 22.14 40.10 11.68
C LYS A 490 20.98 39.58 12.54
N LYS A 491 20.06 38.80 11.97
CA LYS A 491 18.95 38.15 12.70
C LYS A 491 19.48 37.09 13.67
N GLU A 492 20.46 36.31 13.26
CA GLU A 492 21.08 35.27 14.09
C GLU A 492 21.74 35.87 15.35
N LYS A 493 22.56 36.94 15.19
CA LYS A 493 23.15 37.67 16.32
C LYS A 493 22.08 38.23 17.28
N LYS A 494 20.91 38.64 16.75
CA LYS A 494 19.79 39.15 17.56
C LYS A 494 19.05 38.02 18.29
N MET A 495 18.85 36.87 17.65
CA MET A 495 18.28 35.66 18.26
C MET A 495 19.17 35.12 19.37
N LYS A 496 20.46 34.91 19.12
CA LYS A 496 21.43 34.46 20.13
C LYS A 496 21.46 35.37 21.36
N LYS A 497 21.37 36.70 21.17
CA LYS A 497 21.25 37.66 22.29
C LYS A 497 19.93 37.52 23.07
N ARG A 498 18.83 37.13 22.43
CA ARG A 498 17.52 36.90 23.07
C ARG A 498 17.49 35.57 23.80
N GLU A 499 17.99 34.50 23.20
CA GLU A 499 18.10 33.16 23.80
C GLU A 499 19.04 33.18 25.00
N ALA A 500 20.20 33.84 24.91
CA ALA A 500 21.10 34.01 26.06
C ALA A 500 20.43 34.77 27.23
N LYS A 501 19.45 35.64 26.95
CA LYS A 501 18.64 36.29 27.98
C LYS A 501 17.54 35.37 28.53
N LYS A 502 16.92 34.54 27.69
CA LYS A 502 15.86 33.58 28.07
C LYS A 502 16.41 32.37 28.84
N ALA A 503 17.53 31.80 28.41
CA ALA A 503 18.23 30.71 29.10
C ALA A 503 18.73 31.09 30.51
N LYS A 504 18.96 32.39 30.77
CA LYS A 504 19.21 32.89 32.14
C LYS A 504 17.96 32.88 33.03
N LYS A 505 16.76 32.87 32.43
CA LYS A 505 15.47 32.96 33.13
C LYS A 505 14.84 31.58 33.38
N ASP A 506 15.03 30.64 32.46
CA ASP A 506 14.28 29.37 32.44
C ASP A 506 15.14 28.16 32.86
N LYS A 507 15.84 28.25 34.00
CA LYS A 507 16.82 27.23 34.46
C LYS A 507 16.22 25.97 35.09
N LYS A 508 14.97 25.60 34.80
CA LYS A 508 14.32 24.42 35.39
C LYS A 508 13.52 23.64 34.34
N THR A 509 13.95 22.39 34.15
CA THR A 509 13.26 21.26 33.49
C THR A 509 12.95 21.41 32.00
N GLU A 510 13.89 20.99 31.14
CA GLU A 510 13.62 20.65 29.74
C GLU A 510 14.06 19.20 29.47
N ALA A 511 13.11 18.38 29.02
CA ALA A 511 13.39 17.11 28.36
C ALA A 511 14.15 17.42 27.06
N LYS A 512 15.30 16.77 26.84
CA LYS A 512 16.09 16.95 25.62
C LYS A 512 15.34 16.36 24.41
N SER A 513 14.54 17.16 23.72
CA SER A 513 14.21 16.88 22.33
C SER A 513 15.51 16.94 21.53
N VAL A 514 15.89 15.83 20.88
CA VAL A 514 17.04 15.84 19.98
C VAL A 514 16.67 16.72 18.79
N GLU A 515 17.27 17.90 18.70
CA GLU A 515 17.13 18.77 17.54
C GLU A 515 17.88 18.13 16.36
N VAL A 516 17.14 17.38 15.55
CA VAL A 516 17.64 16.79 14.31
C VAL A 516 17.44 17.83 13.20
N ASP A 517 18.50 18.10 12.43
CA ASP A 517 18.45 18.95 11.23
C ASP A 517 17.40 18.41 10.25
N GLU A 518 16.58 19.29 9.67
CA GLU A 518 15.56 18.97 8.67
C GLU A 518 16.12 18.12 7.50
N LEU A 519 17.38 18.33 7.13
CA LEU A 519 18.03 17.53 6.08
C LEU A 519 18.30 16.08 6.51
N LYS A 520 18.50 15.82 7.80
CA LYS A 520 18.58 14.44 8.33
C LYS A 520 17.18 13.83 8.46
N TRP A 521 16.18 14.62 8.86
CA TRP A 521 14.79 14.18 8.87
C TRP A 521 14.31 13.71 7.50
N PHE A 522 14.77 14.35 6.42
CA PHE A 522 14.53 13.88 5.06
C PHE A 522 15.00 12.43 4.84
N PHE A 523 16.25 12.13 5.16
CA PHE A 523 16.77 10.76 4.97
C PHE A 523 16.07 9.77 5.89
N TYR A 524 15.79 10.14 7.14
CA TYR A 524 15.02 9.28 8.05
C TYR A 524 13.61 9.02 7.53
N GLY A 525 12.95 10.00 6.92
CA GLY A 525 11.65 9.81 6.25
C GLY A 525 11.74 8.80 5.12
N VAL A 526 12.74 8.93 4.24
CA VAL A 526 12.94 8.02 3.11
C VAL A 526 13.13 6.59 3.60
N GLY A 527 13.96 6.38 4.64
CA GLY A 527 14.15 5.05 5.23
C GLY A 527 12.91 4.52 5.94
N SER A 528 12.19 5.37 6.68
CA SER A 528 11.07 4.96 7.53
C SER A 528 9.83 4.54 6.72
N THR A 529 9.69 5.06 5.50
CA THR A 529 8.63 4.73 4.54
C THR A 529 8.46 3.22 4.34
N TRP A 530 9.54 2.45 4.46
CA TRP A 530 9.57 1.03 4.13
C TRP A 530 9.58 0.08 5.34
N CYS A 531 9.69 0.58 6.57
CA CYS A 531 9.92 -0.27 7.75
C CYS A 531 8.85 -1.35 8.01
N PRO A 532 7.52 -1.08 7.93
CA PRO A 532 6.53 -2.11 8.28
C PRO A 532 6.57 -3.35 7.41
N ASN A 533 6.96 -3.21 6.14
CA ASN A 533 7.03 -4.33 5.22
C ASN A 533 8.40 -5.03 5.27
N PHE A 534 9.38 -4.47 5.96
CA PHE A 534 10.74 -5.01 6.03
C PHE A 534 10.80 -6.38 6.72
N ALA A 535 9.88 -6.63 7.68
CA ALA A 535 9.80 -7.91 8.39
C ALA A 535 9.22 -9.04 7.54
N THR A 536 8.26 -8.71 6.67
CA THR A 536 7.46 -9.69 5.94
C THR A 536 7.90 -9.89 4.50
N GLN A 537 8.72 -8.97 3.95
CA GLN A 537 9.24 -9.10 2.60
C GLN A 537 10.32 -10.17 2.59
N ASP A 538 10.04 -11.29 1.94
CA ASP A 538 11.09 -12.20 1.47
C ASP A 538 11.82 -11.53 0.30
N PRO A 539 13.10 -11.15 0.46
CA PRO A 539 13.85 -10.50 -0.60
C PRO A 539 13.94 -11.35 -1.87
N LEU A 540 13.90 -12.68 -1.77
CA LEU A 540 13.97 -13.57 -2.94
C LEU A 540 12.72 -13.46 -3.82
N THR A 541 11.53 -13.34 -3.20
CA THR A 541 10.28 -13.12 -3.95
C THR A 541 10.22 -11.77 -4.68
N THR A 542 11.14 -10.86 -4.36
CA THR A 542 11.23 -9.56 -5.04
C THR A 542 12.17 -9.57 -6.22
N LEU A 543 12.99 -10.61 -6.38
CA LEU A 543 13.96 -10.69 -7.48
C LEU A 543 13.24 -10.54 -8.81
N GLU A 544 12.11 -11.21 -8.99
CA GLU A 544 11.29 -11.21 -10.21
C GLU A 544 10.29 -10.04 -10.33
N LYS A 545 10.26 -9.10 -9.37
CA LYS A 545 9.35 -7.93 -9.41
C LYS A 545 10.02 -6.71 -10.05
N SER A 546 9.28 -5.69 -10.52
CA SER A 546 9.92 -4.44 -10.98
C SER A 546 10.62 -3.70 -9.83
N HIS A 547 9.99 -3.72 -8.65
CA HIS A 547 10.49 -3.04 -7.46
C HIS A 547 11.67 -3.79 -6.83
N PRO A 548 12.75 -3.11 -6.42
CA PRO A 548 13.79 -3.70 -5.58
C PRO A 548 13.24 -4.08 -4.20
N ALA A 549 13.88 -5.06 -3.53
CA ALA A 549 13.67 -5.28 -2.10
C ALA A 549 13.93 -3.98 -1.33
N PHE A 550 13.18 -3.70 -0.25
CA PHE A 550 13.23 -2.41 0.44
C PHE A 550 14.62 -2.02 0.94
N ILE A 551 15.42 -3.00 1.39
CA ILE A 551 16.82 -2.81 1.79
C ILE A 551 17.70 -2.36 0.61
N VAL A 552 17.54 -3.02 -0.53
CA VAL A 552 18.22 -2.65 -1.77
C VAL A 552 17.74 -1.26 -2.20
N ARG A 553 16.43 -1.05 -2.26
CA ARG A 553 15.78 0.20 -2.67
C ARG A 553 16.36 1.41 -1.93
N THR A 554 16.30 1.38 -0.60
CA THR A 554 16.73 2.49 0.26
C THR A 554 18.24 2.71 0.19
N ASN A 555 19.02 1.64 0.37
CA ASN A 555 20.47 1.79 0.44
C ASN A 555 21.08 2.13 -0.93
N ALA A 556 20.54 1.58 -2.02
CA ALA A 556 20.93 1.92 -3.40
C ALA A 556 20.67 3.40 -3.69
N LEU A 557 19.50 3.90 -3.29
CA LEU A 557 19.11 5.29 -3.47
C LEU A 557 20.07 6.22 -2.73
N LEU A 558 20.37 5.95 -1.46
CA LEU A 558 21.16 6.87 -0.65
C LEU A 558 22.63 6.93 -1.07
N LYS A 559 23.17 5.83 -1.58
CA LYS A 559 24.51 5.81 -2.22
C LYS A 559 24.58 6.71 -3.45
N GLN A 560 23.45 7.01 -4.07
CA GLN A 560 23.36 7.89 -5.23
C GLN A 560 23.16 9.36 -4.84
N ILE A 561 23.12 9.70 -3.54
CA ILE A 561 22.99 11.06 -3.02
C ILE A 561 24.24 11.40 -2.18
N PRO A 562 25.28 12.02 -2.76
CA PRO A 562 26.52 12.39 -2.07
C PRO A 562 26.32 13.10 -0.72
N GLU A 563 25.27 13.93 -0.64
CA GLU A 563 24.95 14.66 0.58
C GLU A 563 24.54 13.77 1.75
N PHE A 564 24.01 12.56 1.50
CA PHE A 564 23.76 11.58 2.57
C PHE A 564 25.06 11.26 3.32
N ALA A 565 26.09 10.81 2.58
CA ALA A 565 27.38 10.48 3.18
C ALA A 565 28.00 11.68 3.91
N LYS A 566 27.82 12.90 3.36
CA LYS A 566 28.26 14.13 4.02
C LYS A 566 27.55 14.41 5.34
N HIS A 567 26.22 14.27 5.39
CA HIS A 567 25.41 14.58 6.59
C HIS A 567 25.62 13.61 7.74
N PHE A 568 25.95 12.36 7.41
CA PHE A 568 26.19 11.31 8.39
C PHE A 568 27.68 10.99 8.62
N GLY A 569 28.59 11.66 7.91
CA GLY A 569 30.02 11.50 8.07
C GLY A 569 30.57 10.17 7.55
N CYS A 570 29.93 9.57 6.55
CA CYS A 570 30.37 8.31 5.98
C CYS A 570 31.65 8.51 5.14
N GLY A 571 32.69 7.74 5.45
CA GLY A 571 33.98 7.73 4.77
C GLY A 571 34.02 6.74 3.60
N LYS A 572 35.07 6.83 2.77
CA LYS A 572 35.22 6.02 1.54
C LYS A 572 35.17 4.50 1.73
N ASN A 573 35.47 4.03 2.94
CA ASN A 573 35.50 2.61 3.29
C ASN A 573 34.18 2.12 3.89
N ASP A 574 33.23 3.03 4.15
CA ASP A 574 31.93 2.66 4.69
C ASP A 574 31.02 2.11 3.60
N LYS A 575 30.19 1.15 3.96
CA LYS A 575 29.25 0.48 3.04
C LYS A 575 28.28 1.48 2.41
N MET A 576 27.87 2.52 3.14
CA MET A 576 26.93 3.55 2.68
C MET A 576 27.63 4.82 2.17
N PHE A 577 28.92 4.76 1.85
CA PHE A 577 29.55 5.81 1.07
C PHE A 577 28.94 5.89 -0.33
N GLN A 578 29.01 7.07 -0.94
CA GLN A 578 28.46 7.31 -2.27
C GLN A 578 29.01 6.30 -3.30
N SER A 579 28.18 5.90 -4.25
CA SER A 579 28.59 5.03 -5.35
C SER A 579 29.73 5.64 -6.14
N LYS A 580 30.61 4.78 -6.68
CA LYS A 580 31.71 5.21 -7.57
C LYS A 580 31.16 5.97 -8.78
N ASN A 581 30.07 5.46 -9.35
CA ASN A 581 29.37 6.07 -10.47
C ASN A 581 28.05 6.64 -9.95
N ILE A 582 27.93 7.97 -9.98
CA ILE A 582 26.68 8.68 -9.67
C ILE A 582 25.89 8.80 -10.97
N CYS A 583 24.85 7.98 -11.11
CA CYS A 583 23.99 8.00 -12.29
C CYS A 583 23.20 9.30 -12.36
N ASN A 584 22.92 9.80 -13.56
CA ASN A 584 22.13 11.02 -13.74
C ASN A 584 21.41 10.94 -15.08
N ALA A 585 20.07 10.93 -15.04
CA ALA A 585 19.26 10.90 -16.26
C ALA A 585 19.32 12.20 -17.06
N PHE A 586 19.71 13.28 -16.40
CA PHE A 586 19.75 14.62 -16.96
C PHE A 586 21.16 15.20 -16.80
N PRO A 587 22.18 14.61 -17.47
CA PRO A 587 23.56 15.05 -17.34
C PRO A 587 23.74 16.47 -17.87
N LYS A 588 24.56 17.25 -17.15
CA LYS A 588 25.03 18.57 -17.61
C LYS A 588 26.04 18.36 -18.75
N LYS A 589 25.97 19.20 -19.79
CA LYS A 589 27.02 19.28 -20.82
C LYS A 589 28.32 19.84 -20.25
#